data_AF-A0A2G6ERQ4-F1
#
_entry.id   AF-A0A2G6ERQ4-F1
#
_cell.length_a   1.000
_cell.length_b   1.000
_cell.length_c   1.000
_cell.angle_alpha   90.00
_cell.angle_beta   90.00
_cell.angle_gamma   90.00
#
_symmetry.space_group_name_H-M   'P 1'
#
loop_
_entity.id
_entity.type
_entity.pdbx_description
1 polymer ?
#
loop_
_entity_poly.entity_id
_entity_poly.type
_entity_poly.pdbx_seq_one_letter_code
_entity_poly.pdbx_strand_id
1 'polypeptide(L)'
;MRHWLKNMPLPVSGYGKWSEAIITAGGLSLGEINPQTMESRLISGLYIAGELLDIHGDTGGFNLQAAFSTGWLAGNSIAIKKGQTNT
;
A
#
# COMPACT_ATOMS: atom_id res chain seq x y z
N MET A 1 -33.67 11.83 27.20
CA MET A 1 -32.81 12.43 26.13
C MET A 1 -31.33 12.08 26.25
N ARG A 2 -30.64 12.31 27.38
CA ARG A 2 -29.19 12.00 27.56
C ARG A 2 -28.76 10.57 27.16
N HIS A 3 -29.56 9.56 27.52
CA HIS A 3 -29.23 8.16 27.25
C HIS A 3 -29.25 7.84 25.74
N TRP A 4 -30.29 8.26 25.04
CA TRP A 4 -30.43 8.06 23.59
C TRP A 4 -29.31 8.75 22.79
N LEU A 5 -28.86 9.95 23.17
CA LEU A 5 -27.77 10.63 22.44
C LEU A 5 -26.39 9.97 22.62
N LYS A 6 -26.16 9.26 23.73
CA LYS A 6 -24.87 8.65 24.04
C LYS A 6 -24.81 7.15 23.73
N ASN A 7 -25.97 6.49 23.65
CA ASN A 7 -26.09 5.04 23.48
C ASN A 7 -27.18 4.70 22.45
N MET A 8 -27.25 5.42 21.33
CA MET A 8 -28.18 5.06 20.25
C MET A 8 -27.65 3.81 19.53
N PRO A 9 -28.36 2.67 19.57
CA PRO A 9 -27.96 1.50 18.79
C PRO A 9 -28.20 1.79 17.31
N LEU A 10 -27.15 1.69 16.49
CA LEU A 10 -27.20 1.78 15.03
C LEU A 10 -26.82 0.42 14.44
N PRO A 11 -27.80 -0.41 14.02
CA PRO A 11 -27.51 -1.69 13.40
C PRO A 11 -26.75 -1.51 12.09
N VAL A 12 -25.59 -2.15 11.97
CA VAL A 12 -24.77 -2.12 10.75
C VAL A 12 -25.34 -3.10 9.74
N SER A 13 -25.72 -2.62 8.56
CA SER A 13 -26.31 -3.43 7.48
C SER A 13 -25.28 -3.99 6.50
N GLY A 14 -24.05 -3.46 6.49
CA GLY A 14 -22.97 -3.87 5.61
C GLY A 14 -21.97 -2.75 5.34
N TYR A 15 -21.08 -2.98 4.37
CA TYR A 15 -20.11 -2.00 3.89
C TYR A 15 -20.69 -1.14 2.76
N GLY A 16 -20.07 0.02 2.51
CA GLY A 16 -20.33 0.84 1.33
C GLY A 16 -19.91 0.14 0.03
N LYS A 17 -20.19 0.79 -1.11
CA LYS A 17 -19.82 0.26 -2.41
C LYS A 17 -18.31 0.36 -2.61
N TRP A 18 -17.76 -0.50 -3.47
CA TRP A 18 -16.33 -0.44 -3.80
C TRP A 18 -15.89 0.92 -4.39
N SER A 19 -16.77 1.58 -5.16
CA SER A 19 -16.52 2.92 -5.70
C SER A 19 -16.37 4.01 -4.64
N GLU A 20 -16.79 3.73 -3.41
CA GLU A 20 -16.68 4.64 -2.26
C GLU A 20 -15.45 4.31 -1.39
N ALA A 21 -14.78 3.18 -1.66
CA ALA A 21 -13.59 2.78 -0.93
C ALA A 21 -12.43 3.71 -1.27
N ILE A 22 -11.74 4.17 -0.23
CA ILE A 22 -10.60 5.10 -0.36
C ILE A 22 -9.26 4.39 -0.45
N ILE A 23 -9.19 3.14 0.01
CA ILE A 23 -7.98 2.31 0.13
C ILE A 23 -8.40 0.86 -0.06
N THR A 24 -7.52 0.06 -0.65
CA THR A 24 -7.62 -1.39 -0.75
C THR A 24 -6.83 -2.08 0.37
N ALA A 25 -7.49 -2.99 1.11
CA ALA A 25 -6.80 -3.91 1.99
C ALA A 25 -6.46 -5.20 1.22
N GLY A 26 -5.22 -5.67 1.32
CA GLY A 26 -4.68 -6.74 0.48
C GLY A 26 -3.71 -6.20 -0.57
N GLY A 27 -3.23 -7.09 -1.44
CA GLY A 27 -2.31 -6.75 -2.52
C GLY A 27 -1.32 -7.86 -2.81
N LEU A 28 -0.20 -7.51 -3.44
CA LEU A 28 0.93 -8.42 -3.66
C LEU A 28 1.64 -8.75 -2.35
N SER A 29 1.93 -10.04 -2.15
CA SER A 29 2.55 -10.54 -0.93
C SER A 29 3.92 -9.91 -0.71
N LEU A 30 4.13 -9.35 0.48
CA LEU A 30 5.42 -8.75 0.85
C LEU A 30 6.58 -9.76 0.87
N GLY A 31 6.26 -11.06 1.03
CA GLY A 31 7.25 -12.14 0.93
C GLY A 31 7.88 -12.24 -0.47
N GLU A 32 7.18 -11.77 -1.50
CA GLU A 32 7.62 -11.82 -2.90
C GLU A 32 8.35 -10.54 -3.34
N ILE A 33 8.44 -9.51 -2.48
CA ILE A 33 9.01 -8.20 -2.80
C ILE A 33 10.24 -7.89 -1.94
N ASN A 34 11.40 -7.64 -2.54
CA ASN A 34 12.60 -7.30 -1.80
C ASN A 34 12.40 -5.96 -1.07
N PRO A 35 12.37 -5.91 0.27
CA PRO A 35 12.05 -4.69 1.00
C PRO A 35 13.13 -3.61 0.87
N GLN A 36 14.34 -3.97 0.45
CA GLN A 36 15.45 -3.03 0.28
C GLN A 36 15.49 -2.41 -1.12
N THR A 37 14.83 -3.02 -2.11
CA THR A 37 14.91 -2.55 -3.51
C THR A 37 13.55 -2.36 -4.17
N MET A 38 12.49 -2.89 -3.58
CA MET A 38 11.15 -3.04 -4.16
C MET A 38 11.10 -3.92 -5.41
N GLU A 39 12.16 -4.68 -5.70
CA GLU A 39 12.20 -5.62 -6.81
C GLU A 39 11.43 -6.91 -6.48
N SER A 40 10.71 -7.46 -7.46
CA SER A 40 10.12 -8.78 -7.36
C SER A 40 11.20 -9.84 -7.17
N ARG A 41 10.99 -10.75 -6.22
CA ARG A 41 11.81 -11.96 -6.05
C ARG A 41 11.55 -13.01 -7.14
N LEU A 42 10.43 -12.90 -7.84
CA LEU A 42 10.00 -13.86 -8.86
C LEU A 42 10.45 -13.43 -10.26
N ILE A 43 10.47 -12.13 -10.54
CA ILE A 43 10.77 -11.58 -11.87
C ILE A 43 11.84 -10.48 -11.72
N SER A 44 13.07 -10.78 -12.16
CA SER A 44 14.15 -9.79 -12.20
C SER A 44 13.81 -8.64 -13.15
N GLY A 45 14.05 -7.41 -12.69
CA GLY A 45 13.76 -6.18 -13.41
C GLY A 45 12.35 -5.64 -13.22
N LEU A 46 11.47 -6.37 -12.51
CA LEU A 46 10.12 -5.92 -12.16
C LEU A 46 10.11 -5.31 -10.75
N TYR A 47 9.59 -4.08 -10.62
CA TYR A 47 9.52 -3.36 -9.35
C TYR A 47 8.08 -2.97 -9.03
N ILE A 48 7.70 -3.08 -7.76
CA ILE A 48 6.33 -2.86 -7.30
C ILE A 48 6.38 -1.83 -6.16
N ALA A 49 5.49 -0.84 -6.21
CA ALA A 49 5.38 0.20 -5.19
C ALA A 49 3.91 0.61 -4.96
N GLY A 50 3.67 1.32 -3.86
CA GLY A 50 2.37 1.87 -3.51
C GLY A 50 1.31 0.82 -3.16
N GLU A 51 0.06 1.16 -3.43
CA GLU A 51 -1.14 0.42 -3.01
C GLU A 51 -1.31 -0.95 -3.70
N LEU A 52 -0.44 -1.28 -4.67
CA LEU A 52 -0.38 -2.65 -5.21
C LEU A 52 0.24 -3.64 -4.23
N LEU A 53 1.06 -3.17 -3.30
CA LEU A 53 1.62 -3.99 -2.22
C LEU A 53 0.53 -4.27 -1.18
N ASP A 54 0.62 -5.41 -0.50
CA ASP A 54 -0.21 -5.72 0.66
C ASP A 54 0.20 -4.88 1.88
N ILE A 55 -0.01 -3.56 1.78
CA ILE A 55 0.28 -2.54 2.77
C ILE A 55 -0.85 -1.53 2.73
N HIS A 56 -1.53 -1.36 3.86
CA HIS A 56 -2.53 -0.32 4.04
C HIS A 56 -2.41 0.24 5.46
N GLY A 57 -2.68 1.53 5.61
CA GLY A 57 -2.75 2.20 6.91
C GLY A 57 -4.09 2.87 7.13
N ASP A 58 -4.32 3.32 8.36
CA ASP A 58 -5.47 4.15 8.70
C ASP A 58 -5.48 5.47 7.90
N THR A 59 -6.61 6.17 7.93
CA THR A 59 -6.68 7.54 7.39
C THR A 59 -5.75 8.48 8.14
N GLY A 60 -5.17 9.46 7.45
CA GLY A 60 -4.20 10.40 8.03
C GLY A 60 -2.90 10.55 7.23
N GLY A 61 -2.87 10.06 5.99
CA GLY A 61 -1.73 10.22 5.07
C GLY A 61 -0.77 9.04 5.02
N PHE A 62 -1.00 7.98 5.81
CA PHE A 62 -0.12 6.81 5.86
C PHE A 62 0.00 6.08 4.51
N ASN A 63 -1.10 5.91 3.78
CA ASN A 63 -1.08 5.28 2.45
C ASN A 63 -0.30 6.10 1.42
N LEU A 64 -0.42 7.43 1.47
CA LEU A 64 0.39 8.33 0.64
C LEU A 64 1.87 8.24 1.01
N GLN A 65 2.18 8.22 2.30
CA GLN A 65 3.56 8.06 2.77
C GLN A 65 4.16 6.73 2.32
N ALA A 66 3.40 5.63 2.38
CA ALA A 66 3.82 4.33 1.89
C ALA A 66 4.05 4.36 0.37
N ALA A 67 3.14 4.98 -0.40
CA ALA A 67 3.28 5.14 -1.84
C ALA A 67 4.54 5.93 -2.24
N PHE A 68 4.79 7.07 -1.59
CA PHE A 68 5.97 7.87 -1.90
C PHE A 68 7.27 7.19 -1.47
N SER A 69 7.30 6.55 -0.31
CA SER A 69 8.51 5.90 0.22
C SER A 69 8.91 4.71 -0.64
N THR A 70 7.95 3.84 -0.97
CA THR A 70 8.20 2.66 -1.82
C THR A 70 8.52 3.06 -3.26
N GLY A 71 7.82 4.06 -3.82
CA GLY A 71 8.09 4.57 -5.16
C GLY A 71 9.49 5.16 -5.29
N TRP A 72 9.93 5.95 -4.31
CA TRP A 72 11.29 6.50 -4.27
C TRP A 72 12.35 5.39 -4.22
N LEU A 73 12.16 4.40 -3.35
CA LEU A 73 13.10 3.28 -3.20
C LEU A 73 13.19 2.43 -4.47
N ALA A 74 12.06 2.13 -5.10
CA ALA A 74 12.01 1.42 -6.37
C ALA A 74 12.78 2.18 -7.47
N GLY A 75 12.49 3.47 -7.63
CA GLY A 75 13.16 4.33 -8.61
C GLY A 75 14.67 4.42 -8.42
N ASN A 76 15.12 4.62 -7.18
CA ASN A 76 16.54 4.67 -6.85
C ASN A 76 17.24 3.32 -7.12
N SER A 77 16.59 2.22 -6.76
CA SER A 77 17.12 0.87 -6.98
C SER A 77 17.27 0.54 -8.47
N ILE A 78 16.31 0.96 -9.30
CA ILE A 78 16.39 0.84 -10.77
C ILE A 78 17.61 1.61 -11.31
N ALA A 79 17.83 2.84 -10.83
CA ALA A 79 18.94 3.68 -11.28
C ALA A 79 20.30 3.06 -10.94
N ILE A 80 20.47 2.57 -9.71
CA ILE A 80 21.70 1.91 -9.26
C ILE A 80 21.97 0.64 -10.07
N LYS A 81 20.96 -0.21 -10.28
CA LYS A 81 21.11 -1.47 -11.04
C LYS A 81 21.51 -1.21 -12.50
N LYS A 82 20.95 -0.20 -13.15
CA LYS A 82 21.36 0.21 -14.52
C LYS A 82 22.82 0.64 -14.59
N GLY A 83 23.32 1.32 -13.56
CA GLY A 83 24.73 1.72 -13.48
C GLY A 83 25.70 0.53 -13.39
N GLN A 84 25.27 -0.58 -12.79
CA GLN A 84 26.08 -1.80 -12.65
C GLN A 84 26.08 -2.68 -13.90
N THR A 85 25.03 -2.63 -14.71
CA THR A 85 24.94 -3.41 -15.97
C THR A 85 25.69 -2.80 -17.15
N ASN A 86 26.17 -1.56 -17.03
CA ASN A 86 26.89 -0.83 -18.09
C ASN A 86 28.43 -0.87 -17.94
N THR A 87 28.96 -1.75 -17.08
CA THR A 87 30.38 -2.10 -16.95
C THR A 87 30.57 -3.58 -17.20
#